data_AF-A0A0R0MLF6-F1
#
_entry.id   AF-A0A0R0MLF6-F1
#
_cell.length_a   1.000
_cell.length_b   1.000
_cell.length_c   1.000
_cell.angle_alpha   90.00
_cell.angle_beta   90.00
_cell.angle_gamma   90.00
#
_symmetry.space_group_name_H-M   'P 1'
#
loop_
_entity.id
_entity.type
_entity.pdbx_description
1 polymer ?
#
loop_
_entity_poly.entity_id
_entity_poly.type
_entity_poly.pdbx_seq_one_letter_code
_entity_poly.pdbx_strand_id
1 'polypeptide(L)'
;MGMPFSIGRTLFAQMPPSIVINEPLPRWKAMVLGGFRMAGLVLVCAALFYAGILFERYRQRVAGSAPVAVSAPQPGDPQKAAQPERSIPAAAKPDVMELRKLEGLDIQAFQVVRDNAVPGQLRYEFTISNEGRLYEGTLEFLVQGTLEGRPTLWEYPPAGQRTAGNAQMRVGRYIKTEGKIQLPPGLVPEAVALRLREPSGNVRASRGVSVAPPEQN
;
A
#
# COMPACT_ATOMS: atom_id res chain seq x y z
N MET A 1 -18.41 22.87 -75.88
CA MET A 1 -19.35 23.77 -75.19
C MET A 1 -20.13 22.92 -74.18
N GLY A 2 -20.06 23.04 -72.86
CA GLY A 2 -19.45 24.06 -72.00
C GLY A 2 -20.37 24.44 -70.84
N MET A 3 -20.64 23.50 -69.90
CA MET A 3 -21.11 23.70 -68.50
C MET A 3 -22.48 24.43 -68.29
N PRO A 4 -23.09 24.48 -67.08
CA PRO A 4 -22.69 23.91 -65.78
C PRO A 4 -23.78 23.14 -64.99
N PHE A 5 -23.26 22.36 -64.06
CA PHE A 5 -23.88 21.80 -62.86
C PHE A 5 -24.57 22.85 -61.98
N SER A 6 -25.72 22.52 -61.41
CA SER A 6 -26.31 23.23 -60.27
C SER A 6 -26.32 22.31 -59.05
N ILE A 7 -25.36 22.54 -58.16
CA ILE A 7 -25.20 21.89 -56.87
C ILE A 7 -26.06 22.67 -55.88
N GLY A 8 -27.13 22.03 -55.38
CA GLY A 8 -27.96 22.56 -54.30
C GLY A 8 -27.12 22.74 -53.03
N ARG A 9 -26.87 24.00 -52.68
CA ARG A 9 -26.19 24.42 -51.45
C ARG A 9 -27.02 24.06 -50.22
N THR A 10 -26.36 23.36 -49.31
CA THR A 10 -26.79 23.03 -47.96
C THR A 10 -26.94 24.30 -47.10
N LEU A 11 -28.12 24.50 -46.53
CA LEU A 11 -28.36 25.48 -45.47
C LEU A 11 -27.90 24.89 -44.13
N PHE A 12 -26.63 25.05 -43.78
CA PHE A 12 -26.18 24.89 -42.40
C PHE A 12 -26.35 26.23 -41.68
N ALA A 13 -27.38 26.29 -40.84
CA ALA A 13 -27.56 27.35 -39.86
C ALA A 13 -26.37 27.31 -38.86
N GLN A 14 -25.49 28.30 -38.94
CA GLN A 14 -24.47 28.57 -37.92
C GLN A 14 -25.16 29.05 -36.64
N MET A 15 -25.13 28.24 -35.58
CA MET A 15 -25.38 28.73 -34.23
C MET A 15 -24.08 29.39 -33.69
N PRO A 16 -24.13 30.57 -33.07
CA PRO A 16 -22.96 31.19 -32.47
C PRO A 16 -22.50 30.39 -31.24
N PRO A 17 -21.19 30.21 -31.01
CA PRO A 17 -20.69 29.50 -29.84
C PRO A 17 -20.99 30.30 -28.56
N SER A 18 -21.74 29.69 -27.63
CA SER A 18 -21.96 30.24 -26.29
C SER A 18 -20.68 30.07 -25.46
N ILE A 19 -19.94 31.15 -25.26
CA ILE A 19 -18.75 31.15 -24.39
C ILE A 19 -19.24 31.23 -22.94
N VAL A 20 -19.18 30.11 -22.22
CA VAL A 20 -19.42 30.06 -20.78
C VAL A 20 -18.15 30.56 -20.08
N ILE A 21 -18.15 31.84 -19.70
CA ILE A 21 -17.08 32.45 -18.90
C ILE A 21 -17.30 32.02 -17.45
N ASN A 22 -16.60 30.97 -17.02
CA ASN A 22 -16.50 30.64 -15.59
C ASN A 22 -15.60 31.67 -14.90
N GLU A 23 -16.19 32.58 -14.14
CA GLU A 23 -15.42 33.52 -13.31
C GLU A 23 -14.59 32.74 -12.27
N PRO A 24 -13.26 32.92 -12.23
CA PRO A 24 -12.43 32.23 -11.26
C PRO A 24 -12.73 32.75 -9.85
N LEU A 25 -13.07 31.83 -8.94
CA LEU A 25 -13.28 32.13 -7.53
C LEU A 25 -12.11 32.98 -6.97
N PRO A 26 -12.40 34.08 -6.26
CA PRO A 26 -11.37 35.01 -5.86
C PRO A 26 -10.45 34.38 -4.81
N ARG A 27 -9.14 34.42 -5.07
CA ARG A 27 -8.08 33.71 -4.32
C ARG A 27 -8.11 33.94 -2.80
N TRP A 28 -8.62 35.09 -2.34
CA TRP A 28 -8.73 35.40 -0.92
C TRP A 28 -9.71 34.48 -0.17
N LYS A 29 -10.80 34.04 -0.81
CA LYS A 29 -11.75 33.10 -0.18
C LYS A 29 -11.14 31.71 0.02
N ALA A 30 -10.31 31.26 -0.93
CA ALA A 30 -9.59 29.99 -0.80
C ALA A 30 -8.54 30.03 0.32
N MET A 31 -7.86 31.18 0.51
CA MET A 31 -6.90 31.36 1.60
C MET A 31 -7.55 31.36 2.98
N VAL A 32 -8.69 32.03 3.17
CA VAL A 32 -9.39 32.07 4.46
C VAL A 32 -9.86 30.67 4.87
N LEU A 33 -10.43 29.91 3.94
CA LEU A 33 -10.92 28.55 4.24
C LEU A 33 -9.78 27.55 4.51
N GLY A 34 -8.63 27.72 3.85
CA GLY A 34 -7.42 26.94 4.12
C GLY A 34 -6.79 27.25 5.47
N GLY A 35 -6.77 28.54 5.87
CA GLY A 35 -6.20 28.98 7.15
C GLY A 35 -6.92 28.39 8.36
N PHE A 36 -8.26 28.33 8.34
CA PHE A 36 -9.04 27.76 9.45
C PHE A 36 -8.77 26.26 9.69
N ARG A 37 -8.53 25.49 8.61
CA ARG A 37 -8.23 24.05 8.72
C ARG A 37 -6.88 23.79 9.37
N MET A 38 -5.87 24.59 9.02
CA MET A 38 -4.54 24.47 9.62
C MET A 38 -4.54 24.90 11.09
N ALA A 39 -5.27 25.96 11.44
CA ALA A 39 -5.42 26.39 12.83
C ALA A 39 -6.10 25.32 13.70
N GLY A 40 -7.16 24.68 13.19
CA GLY A 40 -7.83 23.58 13.87
C GLY A 40 -6.90 22.38 14.10
N LEU A 41 -6.12 21.98 13.09
CA LEU A 41 -5.17 20.88 13.22
C LEU A 41 -4.09 21.16 14.28
N VAL A 42 -3.55 22.38 14.29
CA VAL A 42 -2.53 22.80 15.27
C VAL A 42 -3.10 22.75 16.70
N LEU A 43 -4.34 23.19 16.92
CA LEU A 43 -5.00 23.11 18.23
C LEU A 43 -5.19 21.66 18.70
N VAL A 44 -5.60 20.76 17.81
CA VAL A 44 -5.76 19.33 18.15
C VAL A 44 -4.41 18.69 18.48
N CYS A 45 -3.36 18.97 17.71
CA CYS A 45 -2.01 18.49 18.02
C CYS A 45 -1.50 19.02 19.37
N ALA A 46 -1.72 20.30 19.66
CA ALA A 46 -1.33 20.89 20.94
C ALA A 46 -2.08 20.26 22.12
N ALA A 47 -3.38 19.98 21.97
CA ALA A 47 -4.18 19.30 22.99
C ALA A 47 -3.70 17.87 23.26
N LEU A 48 -3.39 17.10 22.22
CA LEU A 48 -2.86 15.74 22.36
C LEU A 48 -1.47 15.73 23.01
N PHE A 49 -0.60 16.66 22.64
CA PHE A 49 0.72 16.81 23.25
C PHE A 49 0.61 17.16 24.75
N TYR A 50 -0.30 18.09 25.11
CA TYR A 50 -0.53 18.47 26.50
C TYR A 50 -1.14 17.33 27.33
N ALA A 51 -2.05 16.55 26.74
CA ALA A 51 -2.61 15.35 27.36
C ALA A 51 -1.53 14.29 27.64
N GLY A 52 -0.57 14.09 26.72
CA GLY A 52 0.58 13.20 26.94
C GLY A 52 1.45 13.61 28.13
N ILE A 53 1.73 14.92 28.27
CA ILE A 53 2.50 15.46 29.41
C ILE A 53 1.77 15.20 30.74
N LEU A 54 0.44 15.39 30.77
CA LEU A 54 -0.37 15.13 31.96
C LEU A 54 -0.41 13.63 32.31
N PHE A 55 -0.46 12.77 31.30
CA PHE A 55 -0.49 11.32 31.48
C PHE A 55 0.82 10.77 32.06
N GLU A 56 1.98 11.27 31.61
CA GLU A 56 3.27 10.90 32.20
C GLU A 56 3.39 11.32 33.67
N ARG A 57 2.89 12.52 34.01
CA ARG A 57 2.84 12.97 35.41
C ARG A 57 1.93 12.09 36.27
N TYR A 58 0.83 11.58 35.70
CA TYR A 58 -0.06 10.64 36.39
C TYR A 58 0.62 9.27 36.58
N ARG A 59 1.28 8.76 35.54
CA ARG A 59 1.99 7.48 35.56
C ARG A 59 3.14 7.47 36.58
N GLN A 60 3.91 8.55 36.67
CA GLN A 60 4.97 8.70 37.67
C GLN A 60 4.44 8.73 39.11
N ARG A 61 3.24 9.28 39.37
CA ARG A 61 2.61 9.22 40.70
C ARG A 61 2.14 7.81 41.09
N VAL A 62 1.74 6.99 40.12
CA VAL A 62 1.27 5.61 40.37
C VAL A 62 2.44 4.63 40.49
N ALA A 63 3.59 4.89 39.85
CA ALA A 63 4.77 4.01 39.90
C ALA A 63 5.66 4.18 41.15
N GLY A 64 5.27 5.02 42.12
CA GLY A 64 6.05 5.32 43.33
C GLY A 64 6.05 4.23 44.42
N SER A 65 5.57 3.03 44.14
CA SER A 65 5.50 1.93 45.13
C SER A 65 5.90 0.60 44.52
N ALA A 66 7.21 0.35 44.39
CA ALA A 66 7.76 -0.99 44.34
C ALA A 66 9.17 -1.01 44.97
N PRO A 67 9.45 -1.94 45.90
CA PRO A 67 10.68 -1.92 46.70
C PRO A 67 11.90 -2.43 45.92
N VAL A 68 13.03 -1.85 46.28
CA VAL A 68 14.40 -2.16 45.89
C VAL A 68 14.69 -3.66 46.08
N ALA A 69 15.05 -4.34 45.00
CA ALA A 69 15.63 -5.68 45.04
C ALA A 69 17.15 -5.57 45.23
N VAL A 70 17.62 -6.23 46.27
CA VAL A 70 18.99 -6.29 46.80
C VAL A 70 19.95 -6.95 45.81
N SER A 71 21.07 -6.28 45.53
CA SER A 71 22.25 -6.84 44.87
C SER A 71 22.95 -7.87 45.77
N ALA A 72 23.31 -9.03 45.23
CA ALA A 72 24.29 -9.94 45.82
C ALA A 72 25.39 -10.24 44.77
N PRO A 73 26.69 -10.16 45.13
CA PRO A 73 27.79 -10.42 44.21
C PRO A 73 28.25 -11.88 44.27
N GLN A 74 28.63 -12.46 43.12
CA GLN A 74 29.30 -13.76 43.06
C GLN A 74 30.57 -13.64 42.20
N PRO A 75 31.77 -13.91 42.74
CA PRO A 75 33.04 -13.87 42.02
C PRO A 75 33.48 -15.28 41.56
N GLY A 76 34.13 -15.37 40.39
CA GLY A 76 34.95 -16.54 40.01
C GLY A 76 34.84 -16.97 38.56
N ASP A 77 35.73 -16.45 37.71
CA ASP A 77 36.16 -16.97 36.39
C ASP A 77 36.85 -18.35 36.50
N PRO A 78 37.32 -18.99 35.40
CA PRO A 78 36.82 -19.08 34.02
C PRO A 78 36.83 -20.54 33.50
N GLN A 79 35.84 -20.97 32.71
CA GLN A 79 35.95 -22.27 32.02
C GLN A 79 35.56 -22.18 30.55
N LYS A 80 36.63 -22.06 29.75
CA LYS A 80 36.78 -22.43 28.34
C LYS A 80 35.98 -23.70 28.02
N ALA A 81 34.84 -23.56 27.37
CA ALA A 81 34.14 -24.64 26.71
C ALA A 81 33.42 -24.12 25.47
N ALA A 82 33.78 -24.71 24.34
CA ALA A 82 32.94 -24.90 23.15
C ALA A 82 32.13 -23.69 22.68
N GLN A 83 32.79 -22.92 21.81
CA GLN A 83 32.15 -22.17 20.73
C GLN A 83 31.10 -23.08 20.04
N PRO A 84 29.79 -22.80 20.12
CA PRO A 84 28.84 -23.46 19.24
C PRO A 84 29.09 -22.91 17.85
N GLU A 85 29.29 -23.81 16.90
CA GLU A 85 29.24 -23.55 15.47
C GLU A 85 28.13 -22.55 15.20
N ARG A 86 28.55 -21.40 14.66
CA ARG A 86 27.72 -20.43 13.98
C ARG A 86 26.90 -21.23 12.97
N SER A 87 25.69 -21.59 13.36
CA SER A 87 24.67 -22.14 12.49
C SER A 87 24.50 -21.07 11.43
N ILE A 88 25.09 -21.30 10.27
CA ILE A 88 24.77 -20.55 9.06
C ILE A 88 23.25 -20.66 8.97
N PRO A 89 22.49 -19.55 9.04
CA PRO A 89 21.05 -19.64 8.92
C PRO A 89 20.80 -20.23 7.54
N ALA A 90 20.30 -21.48 7.55
CA ALA A 90 19.68 -22.12 6.42
C ALA A 90 18.80 -21.07 5.75
N ALA A 91 19.05 -20.81 4.46
CA ALA A 91 18.39 -19.80 3.66
C ALA A 91 16.94 -19.63 4.12
N ALA A 92 16.69 -18.55 4.86
CA ALA A 92 15.36 -18.19 5.29
C ALA A 92 14.57 -17.97 4.00
N LYS A 93 13.73 -18.94 3.63
CA LYS A 93 12.71 -18.72 2.60
C LYS A 93 12.01 -17.44 3.04
N PRO A 94 12.07 -16.34 2.27
CA PRO A 94 11.51 -15.09 2.71
C PRO A 94 10.03 -15.34 2.92
N ASP A 95 9.58 -15.21 4.17
CA ASP A 95 8.18 -15.39 4.52
C ASP A 95 7.37 -14.44 3.63
N VAL A 96 6.63 -15.04 2.71
CA VAL A 96 6.12 -14.33 1.54
C VAL A 96 4.99 -13.39 1.93
N MET A 97 4.33 -13.71 3.04
CA MET A 97 3.17 -13.04 3.59
C MET A 97 3.55 -12.00 4.66
N GLU A 98 4.81 -11.94 5.07
CA GLU A 98 5.23 -11.06 6.17
C GLU A 98 5.09 -9.58 5.81
N LEU A 99 4.66 -8.79 6.80
CA LEU A 99 4.64 -7.35 6.70
C LEU A 99 6.08 -6.82 6.71
N ARG A 100 6.51 -6.23 5.59
CA ARG A 100 7.80 -5.56 5.48
C ARG A 100 7.61 -4.09 5.16
N LYS A 101 8.41 -3.25 5.82
CA LYS A 101 8.49 -1.80 5.64
C LYS A 101 9.95 -1.37 5.65
N LEU A 102 10.40 -0.63 4.63
CA LEU A 102 11.79 -0.18 4.54
C LEU A 102 11.90 1.25 4.01
N GLU A 103 12.75 2.06 4.64
CA GLU A 103 12.99 3.50 4.40
C GLU A 103 11.69 4.32 4.19
N GLY A 104 10.69 4.11 5.04
CA GLY A 104 9.45 4.91 5.02
C GLY A 104 8.45 4.54 3.92
N LEU A 105 8.73 3.52 3.10
CA LEU A 105 7.76 2.94 2.16
C LEU A 105 6.93 1.86 2.85
N ASP A 106 5.61 2.01 2.85
CA ASP A 106 4.67 1.20 3.62
C ASP A 106 3.39 0.91 2.84
N ILE A 107 2.83 -0.29 3.00
CA ILE A 107 1.53 -0.69 2.45
C ILE A 107 0.51 -0.57 3.58
N GLN A 108 -0.10 0.62 3.72
CA GLN A 108 -0.99 0.97 4.83
C GLN A 108 -2.29 0.15 4.85
N ALA A 109 -2.88 -0.06 3.68
CA ALA A 109 -4.09 -0.85 3.52
C ALA A 109 -3.89 -1.80 2.34
N PHE A 110 -4.34 -3.03 2.51
CA PHE A 110 -4.40 -4.02 1.44
C PHE A 110 -5.62 -4.90 1.69
N GLN A 111 -6.46 -5.04 0.68
CA GLN A 111 -7.67 -5.84 0.71
C GLN A 111 -7.80 -6.59 -0.60
N VAL A 112 -8.24 -7.83 -0.51
CA VAL A 112 -8.50 -8.68 -1.68
C VAL A 112 -9.80 -9.42 -1.44
N VAL A 113 -10.71 -9.32 -2.40
CA VAL A 113 -12.01 -10.00 -2.38
C VAL A 113 -12.19 -10.81 -3.66
N ARG A 114 -12.88 -11.94 -3.56
CA ARG A 114 -13.30 -12.71 -4.74
C ARG A 114 -14.37 -11.93 -5.48
N ASP A 115 -14.24 -11.85 -6.80
CA ASP A 115 -15.30 -11.28 -7.64
C ASP A 115 -16.35 -12.36 -7.90
N ASN A 116 -17.50 -12.24 -7.24
CA ASN A 116 -18.58 -13.22 -7.39
C ASN A 116 -19.25 -13.16 -8.77
N ALA A 117 -19.03 -12.09 -9.56
CA ALA A 117 -19.56 -11.97 -10.91
C ALA A 117 -18.71 -12.72 -11.94
N VAL A 118 -17.40 -12.89 -11.70
CA VAL A 118 -16.46 -13.52 -12.63
C VAL A 118 -15.64 -14.59 -11.90
N PRO A 119 -15.91 -15.89 -12.13
CA PRO A 119 -15.15 -16.96 -11.52
C PRO A 119 -13.64 -16.84 -11.76
N GLY A 120 -12.85 -17.07 -10.71
CA GLY A 120 -11.40 -16.98 -10.78
C GLY A 120 -10.85 -15.55 -10.89
N GLN A 121 -11.67 -14.52 -10.69
CA GLN A 121 -11.22 -13.14 -10.63
C GLN A 121 -11.15 -12.65 -9.18
N LEU A 122 -10.07 -11.95 -8.85
CA LEU A 122 -9.90 -11.23 -7.59
C LEU A 122 -10.00 -9.74 -7.85
N ARG A 123 -10.69 -9.02 -6.97
CA ARG A 123 -10.64 -7.56 -6.91
C ARG A 123 -9.76 -7.17 -5.73
N TYR A 124 -8.82 -6.27 -5.97
CA TYR A 124 -7.92 -5.77 -4.94
C TYR A 124 -8.05 -4.26 -4.79
N GLU A 125 -7.76 -3.80 -3.58
CA GLU A 125 -7.57 -2.40 -3.25
C GLU A 125 -6.37 -2.30 -2.31
N PHE A 126 -5.46 -1.37 -2.59
CA PHE A 126 -4.35 -1.09 -1.69
C PHE A 126 -4.02 0.39 -1.62
N THR A 127 -3.35 0.75 -0.54
CA THR A 127 -2.84 2.08 -0.28
C THR A 127 -1.38 1.98 0.16
N ILE A 128 -0.53 2.76 -0.50
CA ILE A 128 0.89 2.86 -0.20
C ILE A 128 1.21 4.28 0.22
N SER A 129 1.97 4.41 1.30
CA SER A 129 2.57 5.67 1.72
C SER A 129 4.09 5.60 1.62
N ASN A 130 4.70 6.72 1.27
CA ASN A 130 6.14 6.87 1.20
C ASN A 130 6.57 8.16 1.91
N GLU A 131 7.22 8.00 3.05
CA GLU A 131 7.79 9.09 3.83
C GLU A 131 9.24 9.40 3.40
N GLY A 132 9.88 8.48 2.67
CA GLY A 132 11.28 8.56 2.25
C GLY A 132 11.49 9.23 0.90
N ARG A 133 12.55 8.80 0.20
CA ARG A 133 12.85 9.20 -1.17
C ARG A 133 11.80 8.64 -2.13
N LEU A 134 11.65 9.28 -3.30
CA LEU A 134 10.82 8.77 -4.38
C LEU A 134 11.10 7.28 -4.64
N TYR A 135 10.06 6.46 -4.55
CA TYR A 135 10.13 5.05 -4.88
C TYR A 135 9.83 4.86 -6.38
N GLU A 136 10.70 4.14 -7.07
CA GLU A 136 10.51 3.69 -8.45
C GLU A 136 10.85 2.20 -8.50
N GLY A 137 9.89 1.36 -8.88
CA GLY A 137 10.08 -0.08 -8.86
C GLY A 137 8.91 -0.85 -9.45
N THR A 138 8.81 -2.11 -9.11
CA THR A 138 7.80 -3.04 -9.60
C THR A 138 6.85 -3.45 -8.49
N LEU A 139 5.56 -3.53 -8.83
CA LEU A 139 4.48 -4.08 -8.04
C LEU A 139 4.28 -5.54 -8.44
N GLU A 140 4.33 -6.44 -7.47
CA GLU A 140 4.08 -7.87 -7.67
C GLU A 140 3.04 -8.36 -6.68
N PHE A 141 2.19 -9.27 -7.13
CA PHE A 141 1.27 -10.03 -6.30
C PHE A 141 1.71 -11.48 -6.25
N LEU A 142 1.61 -12.08 -5.07
CA LEU A 142 1.87 -13.49 -4.85
C LEU A 142 0.63 -14.13 -4.27
N VAL A 143 0.01 -15.00 -5.05
CA VAL A 143 -1.22 -15.68 -4.69
C VAL A 143 -0.86 -17.08 -4.22
N GLN A 144 -1.07 -17.35 -2.95
CA GLN A 144 -0.97 -18.67 -2.37
C GLN A 144 -2.34 -19.32 -2.38
N GLY A 145 -2.40 -20.58 -2.80
CA GLY A 145 -3.64 -21.32 -2.84
C GLY A 145 -3.44 -22.77 -3.23
N THR A 146 -4.51 -23.42 -3.64
CA THR A 146 -4.48 -24.80 -4.13
C THR A 146 -4.81 -24.85 -5.61
N LEU A 147 -4.01 -25.57 -6.38
CA LEU A 147 -4.25 -25.87 -7.79
C LEU A 147 -4.29 -27.40 -7.92
N GLU A 148 -5.42 -27.94 -8.37
CA GLU A 148 -5.63 -29.40 -8.49
C GLU A 148 -5.32 -30.15 -7.18
N GLY A 149 -5.67 -29.55 -6.04
CA GLY A 149 -5.43 -30.11 -4.71
C GLY A 149 -4.00 -29.99 -4.18
N ARG A 150 -3.09 -29.34 -4.91
CA ARG A 150 -1.70 -29.11 -4.48
C ARG A 150 -1.47 -27.65 -4.07
N PRO A 151 -0.79 -27.39 -2.94
CA PRO A 151 -0.41 -26.03 -2.55
C PRO A 151 0.51 -25.43 -3.62
N THR A 152 0.11 -24.29 -4.15
CA THR A 152 0.77 -23.59 -5.25
C THR A 152 0.92 -22.11 -4.91
N LEU A 153 2.08 -21.55 -5.27
CA LEU A 153 2.33 -20.12 -5.23
C LEU A 153 2.39 -19.61 -6.67
N TRP A 154 1.51 -18.67 -7.01
CA TRP A 154 1.44 -18.06 -8.32
C TRP A 154 1.79 -16.58 -8.26
N GLU A 155 2.59 -16.10 -9.20
CA GLU A 155 3.06 -14.71 -9.25
C GLU A 155 2.33 -13.91 -10.35
N TYR A 156 1.91 -12.70 -10.01
CA TYR A 156 1.28 -11.76 -10.94
C TYR A 156 1.98 -10.38 -10.89
N PRO A 157 2.35 -9.80 -12.04
CA PRO A 157 2.24 -10.38 -13.38
C PRO A 157 3.19 -11.59 -13.56
N PRO A 158 2.87 -12.52 -14.48
CA PRO A 158 3.74 -13.66 -14.75
C PRO A 158 5.14 -13.24 -15.22
N ALA A 159 6.16 -13.98 -14.79
CA ALA A 159 7.53 -13.71 -15.19
C ALA A 159 7.68 -13.65 -16.72
N GLY A 160 8.34 -12.60 -17.23
CA GLY A 160 8.55 -12.38 -18.66
C GLY A 160 7.38 -11.71 -19.39
N GLN A 161 6.23 -11.54 -18.75
CA GLN A 161 5.11 -10.79 -19.32
C GLN A 161 5.26 -9.31 -18.97
N ARG A 162 5.60 -8.48 -19.97
CA ARG A 162 5.49 -7.01 -19.83
C ARG A 162 4.02 -6.63 -19.82
N THR A 163 3.37 -6.69 -18.67
CA THR A 163 2.05 -6.09 -18.51
C THR A 163 2.21 -4.58 -18.71
N ALA A 164 1.39 -4.02 -19.60
CA ALA A 164 1.52 -2.65 -20.09
C ALA A 164 1.53 -1.62 -18.94
N GLY A 165 2.71 -1.16 -18.53
CA GLY A 165 2.95 -0.01 -17.64
C GLY A 165 2.44 -0.11 -16.20
N ASN A 166 1.59 -1.07 -15.87
CA ASN A 166 0.88 -1.21 -14.59
C ASN A 166 1.65 -2.02 -13.54
N ALA A 167 2.65 -2.81 -13.95
CA ALA A 167 3.58 -3.44 -13.02
C ALA A 167 4.64 -2.45 -12.52
N GLN A 168 5.03 -1.46 -13.34
CA GLN A 168 5.99 -0.44 -12.95
C GLN A 168 5.28 0.68 -12.19
N MET A 169 5.78 1.04 -11.02
CA MET A 169 5.13 2.00 -10.13
C MET A 169 6.12 3.03 -9.60
N ARG A 170 5.64 4.27 -9.52
CA ARG A 170 6.34 5.40 -8.94
C ARG A 170 5.52 5.99 -7.79
N VAL A 171 6.07 6.00 -6.58
CA VAL A 171 5.39 6.50 -5.38
C VAL A 171 6.20 7.61 -4.74
N GLY A 172 5.74 8.84 -4.91
CA GLY A 172 6.37 10.02 -4.29
C GLY A 172 6.01 10.17 -2.82
N ARG A 173 4.72 10.08 -2.49
CA ARG A 173 4.20 10.25 -1.12
C ARG A 173 3.08 9.30 -0.80
N TYR A 174 2.13 9.15 -1.71
CA TYR A 174 0.93 8.38 -1.48
C TYR A 174 0.38 7.89 -2.82
N ILE A 175 -0.10 6.66 -2.85
CA ILE A 175 -0.90 6.13 -3.95
C ILE A 175 -1.99 5.22 -3.40
N LYS A 176 -3.18 5.32 -3.99
CA LYS A 176 -4.28 4.40 -3.77
C LYS A 176 -4.63 3.78 -5.12
N THR A 177 -4.72 2.47 -5.17
CA THR A 177 -4.94 1.72 -6.40
C THR A 177 -5.96 0.63 -6.15
N GLU A 178 -6.85 0.47 -7.11
CA GLU A 178 -7.77 -0.66 -7.21
C GLU A 178 -7.58 -1.37 -8.54
N GLY A 179 -7.92 -2.64 -8.58
CA GLY A 179 -7.85 -3.40 -9.82
C GLY A 179 -8.37 -4.80 -9.68
N LYS A 180 -8.17 -5.57 -10.75
CA LYS A 180 -8.62 -6.95 -10.86
C LYS A 180 -7.46 -7.83 -11.31
N ILE A 181 -7.38 -9.03 -10.76
CA ILE A 181 -6.41 -10.07 -11.13
C ILE A 181 -7.21 -11.27 -11.61
N GLN A 182 -6.93 -11.72 -12.83
CA GLN A 182 -7.46 -12.98 -13.32
C GLN A 182 -6.52 -14.10 -12.89
N LEU A 183 -7.05 -15.06 -12.13
CA LEU A 183 -6.30 -16.23 -11.69
C LEU A 183 -6.24 -17.29 -12.79
N PRO A 184 -5.20 -18.13 -12.79
CA PRO A 184 -5.16 -19.33 -13.60
C PRO A 184 -6.39 -20.21 -13.35
N PRO A 185 -6.92 -20.90 -14.37
CA PRO A 185 -8.01 -21.86 -14.19
C PRO A 185 -7.68 -22.91 -13.14
N GLY A 186 -8.63 -23.20 -12.25
CA GLY A 186 -8.48 -24.22 -11.20
C GLY A 186 -7.70 -23.77 -9.96
N LEU A 187 -7.13 -22.56 -9.92
CA LEU A 187 -6.45 -22.04 -8.74
C LEU A 187 -7.47 -21.48 -7.73
N VAL A 188 -7.50 -22.06 -6.53
CA VAL A 188 -8.32 -21.60 -5.41
C VAL A 188 -7.45 -20.76 -4.46
N PRO A 189 -7.61 -19.42 -4.43
CA PRO A 189 -6.76 -18.54 -3.64
C PRO A 189 -7.10 -18.63 -2.14
N GLU A 190 -6.07 -18.75 -1.31
CA GLU A 190 -6.19 -18.76 0.16
C GLU A 190 -5.60 -17.48 0.77
N ALA A 191 -4.49 -17.00 0.22
CA ALA A 191 -3.85 -15.76 0.65
C ALA A 191 -3.20 -15.04 -0.53
N VAL A 192 -3.05 -13.72 -0.41
CA VAL A 192 -2.36 -12.88 -1.40
C VAL A 192 -1.38 -11.96 -0.69
N ALA A 193 -0.15 -11.88 -1.18
CA ALA A 193 0.80 -10.81 -0.86
C ALA A 193 0.80 -9.76 -1.94
N LEU A 194 0.98 -8.51 -1.51
CA LEU A 194 1.51 -7.45 -2.33
C LEU A 194 2.99 -7.25 -1.99
N ARG A 195 3.84 -7.10 -3.01
CA ARG A 195 5.27 -6.83 -2.89
C ARG A 195 5.70 -5.66 -3.75
N LEU A 196 6.55 -4.82 -3.18
CA LEU A 196 7.20 -3.71 -3.84
C LEU A 196 8.68 -4.03 -4.00
N ARG A 197 9.14 -4.19 -5.24
CA ARG A 197 10.54 -4.45 -5.57
C ARG A 197 11.22 -3.26 -6.23
N GLU A 198 12.43 -2.96 -5.79
CA GLU A 198 13.29 -2.06 -6.56
C GLU A 198 13.77 -2.72 -7.88
N PRO A 199 14.25 -1.92 -8.85
CA PRO A 199 14.90 -2.43 -10.06
C PRO A 199 16.10 -3.35 -9.77
N SER A 200 16.70 -3.22 -8.58
CA SER A 200 17.75 -4.11 -8.06
C SER A 200 17.27 -5.51 -7.69
N GLY A 201 15.94 -5.74 -7.65
CA GLY A 201 15.31 -7.01 -7.26
C GLY A 201 14.99 -7.15 -5.77
N ASN A 202 15.40 -6.18 -4.93
CA ASN A 202 15.18 -6.20 -3.49
C ASN A 202 13.73 -5.83 -3.12
N VAL A 203 13.12 -6.61 -2.21
CA VAL A 203 11.78 -6.33 -1.68
C VAL A 203 11.87 -5.26 -0.59
N ARG A 204 11.17 -4.15 -0.82
CA ARG A 204 11.15 -2.94 0.02
C ARG A 204 9.98 -2.85 0.95
N ALA A 205 8.82 -3.26 0.46
CA ALA A 205 7.64 -3.43 1.28
C ALA A 205 6.87 -4.66 0.83
N SER A 206 6.24 -5.34 1.78
CA SER A 206 5.35 -6.45 1.51
C SER A 206 4.22 -6.50 2.52
N ARG A 207 3.07 -7.00 2.11
CA ARG A 207 1.93 -7.22 3.00
C ARG A 207 1.07 -8.37 2.48
N GLY A 208 0.86 -9.38 3.31
CA GLY A 208 -0.07 -10.48 3.06
C GLY A 208 -1.47 -10.20 3.63
N VAL A 209 -2.49 -10.75 2.96
CA VAL A 209 -3.86 -10.87 3.47
C VAL A 209 -4.43 -12.23 3.10
N SER A 210 -5.30 -12.78 3.95
CA SER A 210 -6.09 -13.96 3.60
C SER A 210 -7.24 -13.57 2.69
N VAL A 211 -7.59 -14.48 1.77
CA VAL A 211 -8.77 -14.34 0.92
C VAL A 211 -9.87 -15.17 1.55
N ALA A 212 -10.97 -14.52 1.93
CA ALA A 212 -12.11 -15.24 2.49
C ALA A 212 -12.62 -16.33 1.52
N PRO A 213 -13.06 -17.49 2.04
CA PRO A 213 -13.79 -18.46 1.23
C PRO A 213 -15.01 -17.80 0.60
N PRO A 214 -15.47 -18.24 -0.58
CA PRO A 214 -16.76 -17.80 -1.11
C PRO A 214 -17.84 -18.11 -0.06
N GLU A 215 -18.60 -17.10 0.36
CA GLU A 215 -19.77 -17.33 1.21
C GLU A 215 -20.72 -18.24 0.44
N GLN A 216 -20.93 -19.45 0.95
CA GLN A 216 -21.96 -20.36 0.45
C GLN A 216 -23.30 -19.75 0.86
N ASN A 217 -24.02 -19.20 -0.10
CA ASN A 217 -25.40 -18.76 0.04
C ASN A 217 -26.30 -19.75 -0.71
#